data_AF-A0A0S2N060-F1
#
_entry.id   AF-A0A0S2N060-F1
#
_cell.length_a   1.000
_cell.length_b   1.000
_cell.length_c   1.000
_cell.angle_alpha   90.00
_cell.angle_beta   90.00
_cell.angle_gamma   90.00
#
_symmetry.space_group_name_H-M   'P 1'
#
loop_
_entity.id
_entity.type
_entity.pdbx_description
1 polymer ?
#
loop_
_entity_poly.entity_id
_entity_poly.type
_entity_poly.pdbx_seq_one_letter_code
_entity_poly.pdbx_strand_id
1 'polypeptide(L)'
;KDPATAIPKGTLMAIFWTTISYLGIAVTAGSCVVRDASGNSSHILLGNNTDGCVGLACNMGWNFTDCIQSQSCEYGLANSVKVLGQLSGFYYLITAGVFAASLSSALGFLVSAPKIFQCLCKDKIYPYIIFFAKGYGKNNEPLRAYMLCYTIAVAFILIAELNTIAALISNFFLCSYCLINFSCFHASITNSPGWRPSFKYYSKWTALFGAVISVVLMFLFTWWAALVTLCIIFFLFGYVNYTKPKINWGSSVQAGTYNMALSYSVSLTGVEDHVKNFRPQCLVLTGPPNQRPALVDFVGSFTKHISLMICGDIILELDRKTRPQDATDSLVKWMNKRKVRSFYTPLSA
;
A
#
# COMPACT_ATOMS: atom_id res chain seq x y z
N LYS A 1 -9.59 7.47 -22.80
CA LYS A 1 -9.33 8.85 -23.25
C LYS A 1 -9.28 9.81 -22.07
N ASP A 2 -10.22 9.74 -21.11
CA ASP A 2 -10.12 10.47 -19.84
C ASP A 2 -10.01 9.51 -18.64
N PRO A 3 -8.83 9.39 -18.00
CA PRO A 3 -8.64 8.48 -16.87
C PRO A 3 -9.42 8.92 -15.62
N ALA A 4 -9.66 10.22 -15.42
CA ALA A 4 -10.29 10.73 -14.21
C ALA A 4 -11.74 10.26 -14.07
N THR A 5 -12.45 10.14 -15.19
CA THR A 5 -13.83 9.65 -15.23
C THR A 5 -13.93 8.16 -15.52
N ALA A 6 -13.03 7.60 -16.34
CA ALA A 6 -13.09 6.20 -16.75
C ALA A 6 -12.71 5.23 -15.61
N ILE A 7 -11.67 5.55 -14.83
CA ILE A 7 -11.18 4.65 -13.78
C ILE A 7 -12.26 4.43 -12.70
N PRO A 8 -12.86 5.46 -12.07
CA PRO A 8 -13.87 5.22 -11.03
C PRO A 8 -15.09 4.46 -11.55
N LYS A 9 -15.60 4.82 -12.73
CA LYS A 9 -16.77 4.16 -13.34
C LYS A 9 -16.48 2.70 -13.66
N GLY A 10 -15.36 2.42 -14.33
CA GLY A 10 -14.98 1.07 -14.71
C GLY A 10 -14.73 0.17 -13.50
N THR A 11 -13.97 0.65 -12.52
CA THR A 11 -13.58 -0.14 -11.35
C THR A 11 -14.78 -0.46 -10.45
N LEU A 12 -15.64 0.52 -10.15
CA LEU A 12 -16.81 0.30 -9.29
C LEU A 12 -17.87 -0.58 -9.97
N MET A 13 -18.09 -0.38 -11.28
CA MET A 13 -19.03 -1.21 -12.04
C MET A 13 -18.54 -2.67 -12.13
N ALA A 14 -17.23 -2.87 -12.34
CA ALA A 14 -16.64 -4.21 -12.34
C ALA A 14 -16.81 -4.91 -10.99
N ILE A 15 -16.48 -4.23 -9.87
CA ILE A 15 -16.66 -4.78 -8.51
C ILE A 15 -18.13 -5.14 -8.25
N PHE A 16 -19.06 -4.29 -8.66
CA PHE A 16 -20.49 -4.53 -8.47
C PHE A 16 -20.94 -5.80 -9.20
N TRP A 17 -20.64 -5.93 -10.50
CA TRP A 17 -21.04 -7.10 -11.28
C TRP A 17 -20.34 -8.38 -10.83
N THR A 18 -19.06 -8.34 -10.48
CA THR A 18 -18.36 -9.53 -9.97
C THR A 18 -18.93 -9.98 -8.63
N THR A 19 -19.23 -9.04 -7.72
CA THR A 19 -19.84 -9.37 -6.42
C THR A 19 -21.23 -9.99 -6.59
N ILE A 20 -22.07 -9.43 -7.46
CA ILE A 20 -23.37 -10.02 -7.78
C ILE A 20 -23.21 -11.43 -8.37
N SER A 21 -22.25 -11.62 -9.29
CA SER A 21 -22.01 -12.93 -9.87
C SER A 21 -21.55 -13.95 -8.83
N TYR A 22 -20.67 -13.56 -7.89
CA TYR A 22 -20.21 -14.44 -6.82
C TYR A 22 -21.34 -14.80 -5.85
N LEU A 23 -22.19 -13.84 -5.48
CA LEU A 23 -23.37 -14.11 -4.66
C LEU A 23 -24.36 -15.04 -5.38
N GLY A 24 -24.62 -14.80 -6.66
CA GLY A 24 -25.49 -15.64 -7.47
C GLY A 24 -24.99 -17.09 -7.57
N ILE A 25 -23.69 -17.28 -7.82
CA ILE A 25 -23.07 -18.61 -7.86
C ILE A 25 -23.14 -19.30 -6.49
N ALA A 26 -22.84 -18.58 -5.40
CA ALA A 26 -22.88 -19.14 -4.05
C ALA A 26 -24.29 -19.58 -3.64
N VAL A 27 -25.30 -18.75 -3.89
CA VAL A 27 -26.70 -19.06 -3.56
C VAL A 27 -27.21 -20.23 -4.40
N THR A 28 -26.94 -20.24 -5.71
CA THR A 28 -27.39 -21.33 -6.59
C THR A 28 -26.70 -22.66 -6.29
N ALA A 29 -25.40 -22.66 -6.02
CA ALA A 29 -24.68 -23.88 -5.61
C ALA A 29 -25.19 -24.39 -4.25
N GLY A 30 -25.42 -23.49 -3.29
CA GLY A 30 -25.94 -23.85 -1.97
C GLY A 30 -27.38 -24.35 -1.97
N SER A 31 -28.23 -23.89 -2.89
CA SER A 31 -29.61 -24.34 -3.01
C SER A 31 -29.76 -25.68 -3.74
N CYS A 32 -28.83 -26.01 -4.64
CA CYS A 32 -28.98 -27.15 -5.56
C CYS A 32 -28.13 -28.36 -5.19
N VAL A 33 -27.13 -28.23 -4.31
CA VAL A 33 -26.16 -29.30 -4.01
C VAL A 33 -26.10 -29.58 -2.53
N VAL A 34 -26.19 -30.87 -2.18
CA VAL A 34 -26.00 -31.33 -0.80
C VAL A 34 -24.52 -31.28 -0.39
N ARG A 35 -24.27 -31.08 0.91
CA ARG A 35 -22.92 -30.96 1.46
C ARG A 35 -22.03 -32.17 1.15
N ASP A 36 -22.58 -33.37 1.35
CA ASP A 36 -21.88 -34.65 1.23
C ASP A 36 -22.70 -35.60 0.36
N ALA A 37 -22.03 -36.29 -0.58
CA ALA A 37 -22.65 -37.26 -1.47
C ALA A 37 -21.68 -38.43 -1.78
N SER A 38 -22.23 -39.65 -1.82
CA SER A 38 -21.45 -40.88 -2.07
C SER A 38 -21.24 -41.16 -3.57
N GLY A 39 -22.15 -40.71 -4.43
CA GLY A 39 -22.14 -41.03 -5.87
C GLY A 39 -22.67 -42.41 -6.23
N ASN A 40 -23.12 -43.20 -5.25
CA ASN A 40 -23.66 -44.54 -5.48
C ASN A 40 -25.18 -44.49 -5.71
N SER A 41 -25.64 -44.95 -6.87
CA SER A 41 -27.07 -44.98 -7.24
C SER A 41 -27.89 -45.99 -6.45
N SER A 42 -27.27 -46.93 -5.74
CA SER A 42 -27.97 -47.90 -4.89
C SER A 42 -28.43 -47.34 -3.54
N HIS A 43 -28.03 -46.10 -3.19
CA HIS A 43 -28.37 -45.45 -1.92
C HIS A 43 -29.73 -44.71 -1.96
N ILE A 44 -30.67 -45.20 -2.78
CA ILE A 44 -32.02 -44.66 -2.90
C ILE A 44 -32.90 -45.27 -1.80
N LEU A 45 -33.56 -44.44 -1.00
CA LEU A 45 -34.55 -44.87 -0.03
C LEU A 45 -35.85 -45.27 -0.76
N LEU A 46 -36.09 -46.58 -0.89
CA LEU A 46 -37.29 -47.15 -1.50
C LEU A 46 -38.51 -47.22 -0.55
N GLY A 47 -38.50 -46.48 0.57
CA GLY A 47 -39.61 -46.47 1.53
C GLY A 47 -39.56 -45.27 2.48
N ASN A 48 -40.69 -44.98 3.13
CA ASN A 48 -40.88 -43.82 4.03
C ASN A 48 -40.20 -44.00 5.42
N ASN A 49 -39.27 -44.96 5.53
CA ASN A 49 -38.58 -45.24 6.77
C ASN A 49 -37.31 -44.38 6.81
N THR A 50 -37.42 -43.23 7.47
CA THR A 50 -36.30 -42.30 7.72
C THR A 50 -35.48 -42.68 8.97
N ASP A 51 -35.80 -43.81 9.62
CA ASP A 51 -35.11 -44.27 10.82
C ASP A 51 -33.64 -44.58 10.54
N GLY A 52 -32.77 -43.67 11.00
CA GLY A 52 -31.32 -43.77 10.88
C GLY A 52 -30.68 -42.92 9.77
N CYS A 53 -31.46 -42.18 8.97
CA CYS A 53 -30.90 -41.33 7.91
C CYS A 53 -30.50 -39.94 8.45
N VAL A 54 -29.25 -39.54 8.22
CA VAL A 54 -28.70 -38.26 8.69
C VAL A 54 -28.50 -37.29 7.53
N GLY A 55 -29.15 -36.12 7.60
CA GLY A 55 -28.90 -34.99 6.71
C GLY A 55 -30.08 -34.60 5.79
N LEU A 56 -29.91 -33.49 5.08
CA LEU A 56 -30.96 -32.92 4.22
C LEU A 56 -31.31 -33.82 3.01
N ALA A 57 -30.38 -34.69 2.61
CA ALA A 57 -30.54 -35.63 1.51
C ALA A 57 -31.65 -36.68 1.78
N CYS A 58 -31.90 -37.00 3.05
CA CYS A 58 -32.93 -37.96 3.47
C CYS A 58 -34.33 -37.50 3.08
N ASN A 59 -34.62 -36.19 3.22
CA ASN A 59 -35.89 -35.59 2.80
C ASN A 59 -36.09 -35.66 1.28
N MET A 60 -35.01 -35.88 0.51
CA MET A 60 -35.04 -36.03 -0.95
C MET A 60 -34.95 -37.50 -1.39
N GLY A 61 -35.07 -38.46 -0.46
CA GLY A 61 -35.06 -39.90 -0.76
C GLY A 61 -33.66 -40.52 -0.93
N TRP A 62 -32.60 -39.87 -0.43
CA TRP A 62 -31.21 -40.36 -0.53
C TRP A 62 -30.60 -40.63 0.84
N ASN A 63 -30.00 -41.81 1.03
CA ASN A 63 -29.30 -42.17 2.26
C ASN A 63 -27.77 -42.10 2.09
N PHE A 64 -27.16 -41.01 2.58
CA PHE A 64 -25.70 -40.82 2.58
C PHE A 64 -25.07 -41.01 3.96
N THR A 65 -25.77 -41.65 4.91
CA THR A 65 -25.36 -41.71 6.32
C THR A 65 -24.02 -42.42 6.51
N ASP A 66 -23.80 -43.55 5.85
CA ASP A 66 -22.56 -44.32 5.95
C ASP A 66 -21.34 -43.49 5.53
N CYS A 67 -21.50 -42.73 4.45
CA CYS A 67 -20.50 -41.86 3.86
C CYS A 67 -20.14 -40.67 4.77
N ILE A 68 -21.15 -40.09 5.41
CA ILE A 68 -20.98 -38.97 6.34
C ILE A 68 -20.26 -39.44 7.60
N GLN A 69 -20.63 -40.61 8.14
CA GLN A 69 -20.00 -41.16 9.35
C GLN A 69 -18.55 -41.60 9.09
N SER A 70 -18.28 -42.19 7.93
CA SER A 70 -16.92 -42.61 7.54
C SER A 70 -16.03 -41.49 7.05
N GLN A 71 -16.58 -40.28 6.81
CA GLN A 71 -15.89 -39.16 6.14
C GLN A 71 -15.24 -39.55 4.80
N SER A 72 -15.79 -40.55 4.12
CA SER A 72 -15.23 -41.10 2.87
C SER A 72 -16.02 -40.65 1.64
N CYS A 73 -16.69 -39.50 1.71
CA CYS A 73 -17.50 -38.99 0.60
C CYS A 73 -16.63 -38.37 -0.50
N GLU A 74 -16.78 -38.87 -1.73
CA GLU A 74 -16.06 -38.34 -2.89
C GLU A 74 -16.73 -37.11 -3.51
N TYR A 75 -18.05 -36.99 -3.35
CA TYR A 75 -18.86 -35.94 -3.96
C TYR A 75 -19.54 -35.05 -2.92
N GLY A 76 -20.14 -33.97 -3.40
CA GLY A 76 -20.78 -32.95 -2.57
C GLY A 76 -19.94 -31.68 -2.47
N LEU A 77 -20.57 -30.64 -1.92
CA LEU A 77 -20.02 -29.30 -1.84
C LEU A 77 -18.74 -29.22 -0.98
N ALA A 78 -18.61 -30.07 0.04
CA ALA A 78 -17.45 -30.07 0.94
C ALA A 78 -16.25 -30.85 0.38
N ASN A 79 -16.50 -31.95 -0.34
CA ASN A 79 -15.44 -32.90 -0.71
C ASN A 79 -14.96 -32.73 -2.16
N SER A 80 -15.81 -32.22 -3.05
CA SER A 80 -15.45 -32.10 -4.47
C SER A 80 -15.29 -30.63 -4.89
N VAL A 81 -14.12 -30.29 -5.43
CA VAL A 81 -13.83 -28.94 -5.96
C VAL A 81 -14.42 -28.72 -7.37
N LYS A 82 -15.03 -29.76 -7.96
CA LYS A 82 -15.55 -29.78 -9.34
C LYS A 82 -17.07 -29.70 -9.44
N VAL A 83 -17.77 -29.39 -8.34
CA VAL A 83 -19.25 -29.33 -8.27
C VAL A 83 -19.86 -28.43 -9.33
N LEU A 84 -19.26 -27.26 -9.60
CA LEU A 84 -19.78 -26.35 -10.63
C LEU A 84 -19.80 -26.98 -12.03
N GLY A 85 -18.86 -27.88 -12.32
CA GLY A 85 -18.87 -28.64 -13.56
C GLY A 85 -20.03 -29.65 -13.61
N GLN A 86 -20.34 -30.28 -12.47
CA GLN A 86 -21.43 -31.26 -12.34
C GLN A 86 -22.81 -30.60 -12.44
N LEU A 87 -22.94 -29.36 -11.97
CA LEU A 87 -24.16 -28.55 -12.09
C LEU A 87 -24.41 -28.04 -13.52
N SER A 88 -23.36 -27.91 -14.32
CA SER A 88 -23.46 -27.38 -15.68
C SER A 88 -24.09 -28.40 -16.63
N GLY A 89 -24.97 -27.94 -17.53
CA GLY A 89 -25.52 -28.78 -18.61
C GLY A 89 -24.44 -29.34 -19.54
N PHE A 90 -23.27 -28.69 -19.63
CA PHE A 90 -22.11 -29.22 -20.32
C PHE A 90 -20.83 -29.05 -19.49
N TYR A 91 -20.32 -30.17 -18.97
CA TYR A 91 -19.20 -30.22 -18.02
C TYR A 91 -17.92 -29.58 -18.60
N TYR A 92 -17.56 -29.91 -19.85
CA TYR A 92 -16.29 -29.46 -20.43
C TYR A 92 -16.23 -27.95 -20.72
N LEU A 93 -17.37 -27.28 -20.89
CA LEU A 93 -17.41 -25.84 -21.12
C LEU A 93 -16.96 -25.07 -19.88
N ILE A 94 -17.34 -25.54 -18.68
CA ILE A 94 -16.86 -24.95 -17.42
C ILE A 94 -15.35 -25.13 -17.30
N THR A 95 -14.82 -26.31 -17.61
CA THR A 95 -13.37 -26.52 -17.55
C THR A 95 -12.61 -25.61 -18.52
N ALA A 96 -13.10 -25.44 -19.76
CA ALA A 96 -12.52 -24.51 -20.73
C ALA A 96 -12.58 -23.05 -20.24
N GLY A 97 -13.69 -22.65 -19.62
CA GLY A 97 -13.86 -21.33 -19.00
C GLY A 97 -12.86 -21.08 -17.86
N VAL A 98 -12.64 -22.08 -16.99
CA VAL A 98 -11.65 -22.00 -15.91
C VAL A 98 -10.24 -21.81 -16.48
N PHE A 99 -9.85 -22.58 -17.51
CA PHE A 99 -8.56 -22.40 -18.19
C PHE A 99 -8.41 -21.00 -18.79
N ALA A 100 -9.43 -20.50 -19.48
CA ALA A 100 -9.40 -19.17 -20.06
C ALA A 100 -9.27 -18.07 -18.99
N ALA A 101 -10.02 -18.18 -17.89
CA ALA A 101 -9.98 -17.23 -16.79
C ALA A 101 -8.65 -17.23 -16.03
N SER A 102 -8.09 -18.42 -15.75
CA SER A 102 -6.82 -18.55 -15.04
C SER A 102 -5.65 -18.06 -15.89
N LEU A 103 -5.61 -18.43 -17.18
CA LEU A 103 -4.54 -18.01 -18.09
C LEU A 103 -4.58 -16.50 -18.34
N SER A 104 -5.78 -15.93 -18.54
CA SER A 104 -5.95 -14.48 -18.74
C SER A 104 -5.47 -13.68 -17.53
N SER A 105 -5.86 -14.10 -16.32
CA SER A 105 -5.44 -13.46 -15.07
C SER A 105 -3.93 -13.57 -14.85
N ALA A 106 -3.36 -14.76 -15.07
CA ALA A 106 -1.92 -15.00 -14.92
C ALA A 106 -1.11 -14.14 -15.88
N LEU A 107 -1.53 -14.03 -17.15
CA LEU A 107 -0.86 -13.19 -18.15
C LEU A 107 -0.94 -11.70 -17.78
N GLY A 108 -2.09 -11.25 -17.25
CA GLY A 108 -2.25 -9.89 -16.73
C GLY A 108 -1.26 -9.56 -15.61
N PHE A 109 -1.05 -10.46 -14.64
CA PHE A 109 -0.08 -10.27 -13.56
C PHE A 109 1.37 -10.36 -14.04
N LEU A 110 1.66 -11.25 -14.98
CA LEU A 110 3.00 -11.42 -15.56
C LEU A 110 3.46 -10.14 -16.27
N VAL A 111 2.56 -9.41 -16.93
CA VAL A 111 2.87 -8.14 -17.60
C VAL A 111 2.88 -6.94 -16.65
N SER A 112 1.97 -6.90 -15.67
CA SER A 112 1.81 -5.73 -14.80
C SER A 112 2.88 -5.63 -13.69
N ALA A 113 3.21 -6.74 -13.02
CA ALA A 113 4.13 -6.71 -11.88
C ALA A 113 5.55 -6.22 -12.24
N PRO A 114 6.19 -6.68 -13.33
CA PRO A 114 7.51 -6.20 -13.75
C PRO A 114 7.52 -4.72 -14.13
N LYS A 115 6.43 -4.20 -14.71
CA LYS A 115 6.30 -2.79 -15.08
C LYS A 115 6.20 -1.88 -13.86
N ILE A 116 5.42 -2.28 -12.86
CA ILE A 116 5.35 -1.57 -11.56
C ILE A 116 6.72 -1.58 -10.89
N PHE A 117 7.39 -2.74 -10.86
CA PHE A 117 8.72 -2.87 -10.28
C PHE A 117 9.77 -2.03 -11.01
N GLN A 118 9.70 -1.95 -12.34
CA GLN A 118 10.58 -1.10 -13.14
C GLN A 118 10.41 0.39 -12.80
N CYS A 119 9.17 0.87 -12.66
CA CYS A 119 8.90 2.25 -12.24
C CYS A 119 9.51 2.54 -10.86
N LEU A 120 9.28 1.64 -9.88
CA LEU A 120 9.86 1.76 -8.55
C LEU A 120 11.40 1.86 -8.59
N CYS A 121 12.05 1.05 -9.43
CA CYS A 121 13.51 1.06 -9.56
C CYS A 121 14.03 2.33 -10.26
N LYS A 122 13.24 2.96 -11.15
CA LYS A 122 13.58 4.24 -11.80
C LYS A 122 13.55 5.41 -10.81
N ASP A 123 12.71 5.33 -9.79
CA ASP A 123 12.60 6.36 -8.75
C ASP A 123 13.79 6.37 -7.78
N LYS A 124 14.69 5.37 -7.87
CA LYS A 124 15.93 5.25 -7.07
C LYS A 124 15.70 5.37 -5.56
N ILE A 125 14.52 4.98 -5.09
CA ILE A 125 14.16 4.96 -3.66
C ILE A 125 15.05 3.95 -2.92
N TYR A 126 15.28 2.79 -3.53
CA TYR A 126 16.14 1.73 -3.02
C TYR A 126 17.36 1.60 -3.95
N PRO A 127 18.58 1.98 -3.50
CA PRO A 127 19.74 2.04 -4.38
C PRO A 127 20.20 0.66 -4.90
N TYR A 128 19.97 -0.41 -4.13
CA TYR A 128 20.42 -1.76 -4.47
C TYR A 128 19.63 -2.43 -5.60
N ILE A 129 18.40 -1.99 -5.90
CA ILE A 129 17.54 -2.61 -6.92
C ILE A 129 17.54 -1.88 -8.28
N ILE A 130 18.36 -0.83 -8.44
CA ILE A 130 18.43 -0.01 -9.67
C ILE A 130 18.77 -0.85 -10.91
N PHE A 131 19.46 -1.98 -10.74
CA PHE A 131 19.77 -2.93 -11.82
C PHE A 131 18.54 -3.37 -12.63
N PHE A 132 17.37 -3.46 -11.99
CA PHE A 132 16.11 -3.88 -12.61
C PHE A 132 15.37 -2.75 -13.34
N ALA A 133 15.81 -1.49 -13.20
CA ALA A 133 15.21 -0.33 -13.88
C ALA A 133 15.45 -0.31 -15.39
N LYS A 134 16.48 -1.01 -15.87
CA LYS A 134 16.90 -0.98 -17.28
C LYS A 134 15.85 -1.64 -18.18
N GLY A 135 15.21 -0.82 -19.01
CA GLY A 135 14.33 -1.27 -20.09
C GLY A 135 15.12 -1.67 -21.33
N TYR A 136 14.59 -2.61 -22.10
CA TYR A 136 15.17 -3.09 -23.35
C TYR A 136 14.17 -2.90 -24.51
N GLY A 137 14.69 -2.64 -25.71
CA GLY A 137 13.89 -2.50 -26.94
C GLY A 137 13.11 -1.19 -27.05
N LYS A 138 12.31 -1.08 -28.12
CA LYS A 138 11.54 0.13 -28.47
C LYS A 138 10.47 0.50 -27.43
N ASN A 139 9.95 -0.50 -26.71
CA ASN A 139 8.88 -0.33 -25.73
C ASN A 139 9.37 -0.25 -24.28
N ASN A 140 10.70 -0.14 -24.03
CA ASN A 140 11.29 -0.07 -22.69
C ASN A 140 10.90 -1.24 -21.76
N GLU A 141 10.78 -2.45 -22.29
CA GLU A 141 10.31 -3.61 -21.53
C GLU A 141 11.38 -4.09 -20.53
N PRO A 142 11.03 -4.34 -19.24
CA PRO A 142 11.98 -4.69 -18.20
C PRO A 142 12.30 -6.21 -18.16
N LEU A 143 13.08 -6.70 -19.12
CA LEU A 143 13.45 -8.13 -19.24
C LEU A 143 13.98 -8.75 -17.93
N ARG A 144 14.81 -7.99 -17.19
CA ARG A 144 15.38 -8.45 -15.90
C ARG A 144 14.30 -8.63 -14.82
N ALA A 145 13.30 -7.76 -14.79
CA ALA A 145 12.19 -7.87 -13.85
C ALA A 145 11.24 -9.01 -14.23
N TYR A 146 11.05 -9.28 -15.54
CA TYR A 146 10.33 -10.47 -16.00
C TYR A 146 11.01 -11.77 -15.52
N MET A 147 12.34 -11.87 -15.64
CA MET A 147 13.08 -13.04 -15.14
C MET A 147 12.96 -13.23 -13.63
N LEU A 148 13.00 -12.13 -12.86
CA LEU A 148 12.78 -12.16 -11.41
C LEU A 148 11.36 -12.65 -11.08
N CYS A 149 10.35 -12.09 -11.75
CA CYS A 149 8.95 -12.49 -11.58
C CYS A 149 8.75 -13.97 -11.91
N TYR A 150 9.32 -14.46 -13.02
CA TYR A 150 9.28 -15.86 -13.42
C TYR A 150 9.91 -16.77 -12.37
N THR A 151 11.09 -16.42 -11.86
CA THR A 151 11.79 -17.22 -10.84
C THR A 151 10.97 -17.32 -9.55
N ILE A 152 10.40 -16.21 -9.10
CA ILE A 152 9.51 -16.19 -7.92
C ILE A 152 8.25 -17.02 -8.17
N ALA A 153 7.62 -16.88 -9.34
CA ALA A 153 6.43 -17.64 -9.69
C ALA A 153 6.71 -19.15 -9.72
N VAL A 154 7.81 -19.59 -10.33
CA VAL A 154 8.22 -21.01 -10.34
C VAL A 154 8.46 -21.52 -8.92
N ALA A 155 9.11 -20.75 -8.05
CA ALA A 155 9.32 -21.13 -6.65
C ALA A 155 7.99 -21.39 -5.90
N PHE A 156 6.97 -20.55 -6.13
CA PHE A 156 5.64 -20.76 -5.54
C PHE A 156 4.87 -21.93 -6.19
N ILE A 157 5.03 -22.16 -7.50
CA ILE A 157 4.41 -23.31 -8.19
C ILE A 157 4.93 -24.63 -7.63
N LEU A 158 6.22 -24.71 -7.25
CA LEU A 158 6.83 -25.92 -6.69
C LEU A 158 6.25 -26.37 -5.34
N ILE A 159 5.59 -25.47 -4.59
CA ILE A 159 4.91 -25.82 -3.33
C ILE A 159 3.71 -26.75 -3.61
N ALA A 160 3.09 -26.64 -4.79
CA ALA A 160 1.99 -27.46 -5.28
C ALA A 160 0.73 -27.51 -4.38
N GLU A 161 0.55 -26.55 -3.47
CA GLU A 161 -0.58 -26.48 -2.54
C GLU A 161 -1.33 -25.14 -2.69
N LEU A 162 -2.52 -25.19 -3.29
CA LEU A 162 -3.29 -23.99 -3.63
C LEU A 162 -3.75 -23.21 -2.40
N ASN A 163 -4.18 -23.91 -1.34
CA ASN A 163 -4.80 -23.31 -0.16
C ASN A 163 -3.80 -22.45 0.63
N THR A 164 -2.56 -22.93 0.79
CA THR A 164 -1.50 -22.19 1.48
C THR A 164 -1.04 -20.98 0.66
N ILE A 165 -0.90 -21.12 -0.66
CA ILE A 165 -0.57 -20.02 -1.57
C ILE A 165 -1.69 -18.95 -1.55
N ALA A 166 -2.96 -19.36 -1.56
CA ALA A 166 -4.10 -18.45 -1.54
C ALA A 166 -4.14 -17.60 -0.27
N ALA A 167 -3.87 -18.19 0.89
CA ALA A 167 -3.79 -17.46 2.16
C ALA A 167 -2.65 -16.42 2.15
N LEU A 168 -1.48 -16.79 1.62
CA LEU A 168 -0.33 -15.89 1.52
C LEU A 168 -0.59 -14.71 0.57
N ILE A 169 -1.13 -14.98 -0.62
CA ILE A 169 -1.47 -13.95 -1.61
C ILE A 169 -2.51 -12.98 -1.05
N SER A 170 -3.54 -13.50 -0.37
CA SER A 170 -4.58 -12.69 0.25
C SER A 170 -4.02 -11.69 1.26
N ASN A 171 -3.04 -12.10 2.08
CA ASN A 171 -2.37 -11.18 3.00
C ASN A 171 -1.60 -10.06 2.29
N PHE A 172 -0.86 -10.37 1.22
CA PHE A 172 -0.14 -9.33 0.47
C PHE A 172 -1.09 -8.32 -0.19
N PHE A 173 -2.21 -8.78 -0.77
CA PHE A 173 -3.22 -7.89 -1.33
C PHE A 173 -3.93 -7.05 -0.27
N LEU A 174 -4.37 -7.65 0.84
CA LEU A 174 -4.96 -6.92 1.95
C LEU A 174 -3.99 -5.87 2.50
N CYS A 175 -2.71 -6.19 2.57
CA CYS A 175 -1.71 -5.24 3.02
C CYS A 175 -1.55 -4.06 2.05
N SER A 176 -1.58 -4.31 0.75
CA SER A 176 -1.57 -3.24 -0.26
C SER A 176 -2.81 -2.34 -0.15
N TYR A 177 -3.99 -2.93 0.08
CA TYR A 177 -5.23 -2.18 0.30
C TYR A 177 -5.18 -1.35 1.59
N CYS A 178 -4.61 -1.91 2.67
CA CYS A 178 -4.35 -1.18 3.90
C CYS A 178 -3.46 0.05 3.64
N LEU A 179 -2.32 -0.13 2.96
CA LEU A 179 -1.37 0.94 2.69
C LEU A 179 -1.97 2.04 1.80
N ILE A 180 -2.71 1.67 0.76
CA ILE A 180 -3.38 2.65 -0.13
C ILE A 180 -4.42 3.44 0.66
N ASN A 181 -5.30 2.75 1.40
CA ASN A 181 -6.35 3.37 2.19
C ASN A 181 -5.80 4.29 3.29
N PHE A 182 -4.76 3.82 4.00
CA PHE A 182 -4.08 4.61 5.02
C PHE A 182 -3.36 5.82 4.42
N SER A 183 -2.70 5.67 3.25
CA SER A 183 -2.04 6.77 2.56
C SER A 183 -3.02 7.86 2.15
N CYS A 184 -4.19 7.48 1.63
CA CYS A 184 -5.28 8.40 1.29
C CYS A 184 -5.83 9.11 2.53
N PHE A 185 -6.03 8.40 3.64
CA PHE A 185 -6.46 8.99 4.91
C PHE A 185 -5.42 9.98 5.44
N HIS A 186 -4.15 9.57 5.48
CA HIS A 186 -3.04 10.38 5.98
C HIS A 186 -2.86 11.65 5.12
N ALA A 187 -2.89 11.54 3.79
CA ALA A 187 -2.78 12.71 2.92
C ALA A 187 -3.93 13.72 3.10
N SER A 188 -5.15 13.22 3.34
CA SER A 188 -6.33 14.05 3.65
C SER A 188 -6.24 14.74 5.00
N ILE A 189 -5.76 14.08 6.06
CA ILE A 189 -5.67 14.70 7.39
C ILE A 189 -4.52 15.71 7.47
N THR A 190 -3.41 15.47 6.75
CA THR A 190 -2.26 16.39 6.74
C THR A 190 -2.43 17.57 5.80
N ASN A 191 -3.56 17.67 5.07
CA ASN A 191 -3.80 18.69 4.05
C ASN A 191 -2.61 18.85 3.08
N SER A 192 -2.16 17.73 2.49
CA SER A 192 -1.04 17.74 1.56
C SER A 192 -1.37 18.61 0.33
N PRO A 193 -0.51 19.56 -0.11
CA PRO A 193 -0.83 20.51 -1.18
C PRO A 193 -1.27 19.87 -2.50
N GLY A 194 -0.73 18.70 -2.83
CA GLY A 194 -1.05 17.93 -4.03
C GLY A 194 -2.29 17.04 -3.91
N TRP A 195 -2.89 16.93 -2.72
CA TRP A 195 -4.01 16.05 -2.47
C TRP A 195 -5.35 16.82 -2.58
N ARG A 196 -6.03 16.67 -3.72
CA ARG A 196 -7.34 17.29 -4.02
C ARG A 196 -8.28 16.26 -4.65
N PRO A 197 -8.82 15.31 -3.87
CA PRO A 197 -9.71 14.29 -4.41
C PRO A 197 -10.99 14.93 -4.94
N SER A 198 -11.23 14.82 -6.25
CA SER A 198 -12.43 15.33 -6.95
C SER A 198 -13.60 14.33 -6.94
N PHE A 199 -13.37 13.11 -6.45
CA PHE A 199 -14.37 12.06 -6.47
C PHE A 199 -15.48 12.31 -5.42
N LYS A 200 -16.73 12.40 -5.87
CA LYS A 200 -17.89 12.78 -5.06
C LYS A 200 -18.13 11.90 -3.81
N TYR A 201 -17.89 10.59 -3.91
CA TYR A 201 -18.13 9.64 -2.80
C TYR A 201 -16.88 9.36 -1.97
N TYR A 202 -15.80 10.12 -2.16
CA TYR A 202 -14.61 10.00 -1.33
C TYR A 202 -14.84 10.62 0.05
N SER A 203 -14.52 9.87 1.11
CA SER A 203 -14.46 10.37 2.48
C SER A 203 -13.21 9.84 3.17
N LYS A 204 -12.53 10.71 3.93
CA LYS A 204 -11.33 10.34 4.70
C LYS A 204 -11.63 9.23 5.70
N TRP A 205 -12.81 9.23 6.32
CA TRP A 205 -13.22 8.23 7.30
C TRP A 205 -13.49 6.87 6.68
N THR A 206 -14.04 6.83 5.46
CA THR A 206 -14.21 5.58 4.70
C THR A 206 -12.85 4.97 4.35
N ALA A 207 -11.84 5.79 4.01
CA ALA A 207 -10.49 5.31 3.79
C ALA A 207 -9.87 4.75 5.09
N LEU A 208 -10.06 5.41 6.24
CA LEU A 208 -9.59 4.87 7.53
C LEU A 208 -10.27 3.53 7.85
N PHE A 209 -11.59 3.44 7.67
CA PHE A 209 -12.35 2.21 7.86
C PHE A 209 -11.81 1.08 6.98
N GLY A 210 -11.54 1.37 5.70
CA GLY A 210 -10.94 0.43 4.75
C GLY A 210 -9.53 -0.04 5.16
N ALA A 211 -8.73 0.82 5.78
CA ALA A 211 -7.42 0.43 6.31
C ALA A 211 -7.56 -0.49 7.52
N VAL A 212 -8.41 -0.12 8.49
CA VAL A 212 -8.64 -0.91 9.71
C VAL A 212 -9.21 -2.29 9.39
N ILE A 213 -10.23 -2.38 8.53
CA ILE A 213 -10.82 -3.67 8.16
C ILE A 213 -9.82 -4.56 7.44
N SER A 214 -8.94 -4.00 6.62
CA SER A 214 -7.89 -4.77 5.94
C SER A 214 -6.90 -5.38 6.94
N VAL A 215 -6.49 -4.62 7.97
CA VAL A 215 -5.62 -5.13 9.04
C VAL A 215 -6.31 -6.23 9.85
N VAL A 216 -7.58 -6.03 10.22
CA VAL A 216 -8.36 -7.04 10.95
C VAL A 216 -8.46 -8.34 10.15
N LEU A 217 -8.77 -8.24 8.84
CA LEU A 217 -8.86 -9.41 7.96
C LEU A 217 -7.51 -10.12 7.79
N MET A 218 -6.39 -9.39 7.74
CA MET A 218 -5.05 -10.02 7.69
C MET A 218 -4.78 -10.89 8.92
N PHE A 219 -5.08 -10.38 10.12
CA PHE A 219 -4.91 -11.16 11.35
C PHE A 219 -5.89 -12.34 11.45
N LEU A 220 -7.10 -12.19 10.91
CA LEU A 220 -8.11 -13.25 10.90
C LEU A 220 -7.72 -14.41 9.97
N PHE A 221 -7.14 -14.13 8.80
CA PHE A 221 -6.70 -15.18 7.88
C PHE A 221 -5.50 -15.95 8.39
N THR A 222 -4.38 -15.27 8.63
CA THR A 222 -3.15 -15.92 9.14
C THR A 222 -2.31 -14.93 9.93
N TRP A 223 -2.42 -14.99 11.26
CA TRP A 223 -1.77 -14.06 12.18
C TRP A 223 -0.24 -14.01 12.03
N TRP A 224 0.43 -15.15 11.84
CA TRP A 224 1.89 -15.20 11.75
C TRP A 224 2.39 -14.53 10.46
N ALA A 225 1.72 -14.77 9.34
CA ALA A 225 2.05 -14.15 8.06
C ALA A 225 1.70 -12.65 8.05
N ALA A 226 0.64 -12.25 8.77
CA ALA A 226 0.32 -10.84 8.99
C ALA A 226 1.44 -10.12 9.77
N LEU A 227 2.00 -10.73 10.81
CA LEU A 227 3.14 -10.17 11.54
C LEU A 227 4.37 -10.03 10.64
N VAL A 228 4.72 -11.06 9.87
CA VAL A 228 5.87 -11.02 8.95
C VAL A 228 5.72 -9.91 7.91
N THR A 229 4.54 -9.78 7.30
CA THR A 229 4.28 -8.74 6.29
C THR A 229 4.33 -7.34 6.88
N LEU A 230 3.74 -7.11 8.06
CA LEU A 230 3.83 -5.83 8.76
C LEU A 230 5.28 -5.49 9.13
N CYS A 231 6.05 -6.45 9.65
CA CYS A 231 7.47 -6.25 9.96
C CYS A 231 8.27 -5.81 8.74
N ILE A 232 8.08 -6.47 7.59
CA ILE A 232 8.75 -6.09 6.33
C ILE A 232 8.40 -4.65 5.94
N ILE A 233 7.14 -4.26 6.07
CA ILE A 233 6.69 -2.92 5.70
C ILE A 233 7.21 -1.85 6.65
N PHE A 234 7.18 -2.09 7.96
CA PHE A 234 7.78 -1.17 8.93
C PHE A 234 9.28 -0.99 8.68
N PHE A 235 9.98 -2.08 8.34
CA PHE A 235 11.39 -2.03 7.97
C PHE A 235 11.62 -1.21 6.69
N LEU A 236 10.87 -1.48 5.61
CA LEU A 236 10.97 -0.73 4.36
C LEU A 236 10.63 0.74 4.54
N PHE A 237 9.55 1.05 5.26
CA PHE A 237 9.16 2.43 5.57
C PHE A 237 10.22 3.16 6.42
N GLY A 238 10.75 2.48 7.45
CA GLY A 238 11.84 2.99 8.28
C GLY A 238 13.10 3.27 7.47
N TYR A 239 13.48 2.37 6.56
CA TYR A 239 14.62 2.53 5.66
C TYR A 239 14.47 3.78 4.77
N VAL A 240 13.31 3.99 4.16
CA VAL A 240 13.04 5.14 3.31
C VAL A 240 13.10 6.45 4.12
N ASN A 241 12.51 6.46 5.32
CA ASN A 241 12.54 7.63 6.20
C ASN A 241 13.94 7.98 6.70
N TYR A 242 14.79 6.97 6.92
CA TYR A 242 16.19 7.17 7.31
C TYR A 242 17.04 7.70 6.16
N THR A 243 16.91 7.11 4.97
CA THR A 243 17.73 7.44 3.80
C THR A 243 17.39 8.81 3.22
N LYS A 244 16.15 9.30 3.40
CA LYS A 244 15.63 10.58 2.86
C LYS A 244 16.07 10.83 1.41
N PRO A 245 15.74 9.92 0.47
CA PRO A 245 16.17 10.06 -0.91
C PRO A 245 15.64 11.37 -1.50
N LYS A 246 16.49 12.08 -2.27
CA LYS A 246 16.11 13.30 -2.97
C LYS A 246 15.25 12.92 -4.17
N ILE A 247 13.94 12.92 -3.97
CA ILE A 247 12.95 12.58 -4.99
C ILE A 247 12.18 13.84 -5.41
N ASN A 248 11.82 13.93 -6.70
CA ASN A 248 11.25 15.16 -7.29
C ASN A 248 9.76 15.38 -6.94
N TRP A 249 9.05 14.32 -6.57
CA TRP A 249 7.72 14.37 -5.96
C TRP A 249 7.81 14.54 -4.44
N GLY A 250 7.18 15.60 -3.92
CA GLY A 250 7.15 15.89 -2.48
C GLY A 250 6.41 14.83 -1.67
N SER A 251 6.77 14.67 -0.40
CA SER A 251 6.12 13.71 0.50
C SER A 251 4.98 14.34 1.32
N SER A 252 3.92 13.57 1.60
CA SER A 252 2.84 13.99 2.50
C SER A 252 3.33 14.30 3.92
N VAL A 253 4.42 13.65 4.36
CA VAL A 253 5.05 13.91 5.66
C VAL A 253 5.68 15.30 5.68
N GLN A 254 6.41 15.69 4.64
CA GLN A 254 6.97 17.05 4.52
C GLN A 254 5.87 18.11 4.49
N ALA A 255 4.78 17.85 3.76
CA ALA A 255 3.61 18.73 3.75
C ALA A 255 2.98 18.88 5.16
N GLY A 256 2.84 17.76 5.88
CA GLY A 256 2.36 17.77 7.27
C GLY A 256 3.27 18.58 8.19
N THR A 257 4.59 18.43 8.08
CA THR A 257 5.54 19.22 8.88
C THR A 257 5.45 20.72 8.57
N TYR A 258 5.22 21.10 7.31
CA TYR A 258 5.03 22.50 6.94
C TYR A 258 3.75 23.08 7.54
N ASN A 259 2.62 22.38 7.40
CA ASN A 259 1.34 22.81 7.97
C ASN A 259 1.41 22.92 9.50
N MET A 260 2.12 21.99 10.15
CA MET A 260 2.35 22.02 11.59
C MET A 260 3.20 23.23 12.00
N ALA A 261 4.30 23.48 11.29
CA ALA A 261 5.17 24.63 11.54
C ALA A 261 4.43 25.97 11.34
N LEU A 262 3.60 26.08 10.30
CA LEU A 262 2.78 27.26 10.05
C LEU A 262 1.75 27.46 11.15
N SER A 263 0.99 26.42 11.50
CA SER A 263 -0.05 26.49 12.53
C SER A 263 0.53 26.88 13.89
N TYR A 264 1.69 26.32 14.26
CA TYR A 264 2.39 26.70 15.49
C TYR A 264 2.96 28.12 15.42
N SER A 265 3.50 28.55 14.28
CA SER A 265 4.00 29.93 14.11
C SER A 265 2.89 30.97 14.25
N VAL A 266 1.70 30.69 13.69
CA VAL A 266 0.52 31.55 13.86
C VAL A 266 0.00 31.51 15.30
N SER A 267 -0.02 30.34 15.93
CA SER A 267 -0.44 30.20 17.32
C SER A 267 0.46 30.98 18.28
N LEU A 268 1.75 31.08 17.97
CA LEU A 268 2.72 31.88 18.73
C LEU A 268 2.41 33.39 18.70
N THR A 269 1.74 33.90 17.67
CA THR A 269 1.34 35.33 17.60
C THR A 269 0.27 35.69 18.63
N GLY A 270 -0.52 34.72 19.11
CA GLY A 270 -1.57 34.94 20.09
C GLY A 270 -1.12 34.81 21.55
N VAL A 271 0.17 34.54 21.82
CA VAL A 271 0.71 34.35 23.17
C VAL A 271 1.21 35.68 23.71
N GLU A 272 0.74 36.08 24.90
CA GLU A 272 1.22 37.29 25.57
C GLU A 272 2.66 37.13 26.07
N ASP A 273 3.44 38.20 25.93
CA ASP A 273 4.82 38.26 26.39
C ASP A 273 4.89 38.31 27.92
N HIS A 274 5.19 37.18 28.54
CA HIS A 274 5.43 37.11 29.98
C HIS A 274 6.94 37.03 30.26
N VAL A 275 7.42 37.80 31.25
CA VAL A 275 8.83 37.81 31.71
C VAL A 275 9.41 36.40 31.96
N LYS A 276 8.61 35.44 32.43
CA LYS A 276 9.02 34.06 32.70
C LYS A 276 9.23 33.22 31.42
N ASN A 277 8.64 33.64 30.31
CA ASN A 277 8.74 32.98 29.01
C ASN A 277 9.68 33.72 28.05
N PHE A 278 10.43 34.72 28.53
CA PHE A 278 11.38 35.46 27.72
C PHE A 278 12.41 34.53 27.08
N ARG A 279 12.51 34.57 25.75
CA ARG A 279 13.53 33.87 24.96
C ARG A 279 14.23 34.89 24.06
N PRO A 280 15.55 35.10 24.20
CA PRO A 280 16.25 36.12 23.41
C PRO A 280 16.31 35.72 21.93
N GLN A 281 15.70 36.52 21.06
CA GLN A 281 15.74 36.32 19.61
C GLN A 281 16.88 37.18 19.04
N CYS A 282 17.86 36.56 18.39
CA CYS A 282 19.06 37.26 17.93
C CYS A 282 19.15 37.28 16.40
N LEU A 283 19.21 38.48 15.82
CA LEU A 283 19.67 38.71 14.45
C LEU A 283 21.18 38.95 14.48
N VAL A 284 21.94 38.03 13.89
CA VAL A 284 23.41 38.07 13.89
C VAL A 284 23.88 38.50 12.50
N LEU A 285 24.53 39.66 12.43
CA LEU A 285 25.10 40.21 11.19
C LEU A 285 26.45 39.53 10.89
N THR A 286 26.38 38.28 10.46
CA THR A 286 27.56 37.45 10.20
C THR A 286 28.19 37.73 8.84
N GLY A 287 27.44 38.33 7.91
CA GLY A 287 27.75 38.18 6.50
C GLY A 287 27.60 36.70 6.12
N PRO A 288 28.44 36.17 5.21
CA PRO A 288 28.47 34.73 4.99
C PRO A 288 29.02 34.02 6.25
N PRO A 289 28.29 33.05 6.83
CA PRO A 289 28.61 32.48 8.15
C PRO A 289 29.94 31.73 8.21
N ASN A 290 30.51 31.34 7.06
CA ASN A 290 31.83 30.71 6.96
C ASN A 290 32.99 31.69 7.21
N GLN A 291 32.81 33.00 6.98
CA GLN A 291 33.86 34.00 7.18
C GLN A 291 34.01 34.42 8.65
N ARG A 292 32.91 34.36 9.42
CA ARG A 292 32.89 34.74 10.85
C ARG A 292 32.35 33.62 11.74
N PRO A 293 33.00 32.45 11.78
CA PRO A 293 32.52 31.30 12.57
C PRO A 293 32.48 31.58 14.07
N ALA A 294 33.42 32.38 14.61
CA ALA A 294 33.49 32.70 16.03
C ALA A 294 32.24 33.46 16.53
N LEU A 295 31.70 34.36 15.71
CA LEU A 295 30.47 35.10 16.04
C LEU A 295 29.25 34.17 16.07
N VAL A 296 29.18 33.25 15.09
CA VAL A 296 28.13 32.22 15.03
C VAL A 296 28.19 31.32 16.27
N ASP A 297 29.39 30.89 16.68
CA ASP A 297 29.59 30.01 17.83
C ASP A 297 29.29 30.72 19.17
N PHE A 298 29.64 32.01 19.28
CA PHE A 298 29.32 32.82 20.44
C PHE A 298 27.81 32.95 20.64
N VAL A 299 27.07 33.35 19.60
CA VAL A 299 25.60 33.48 19.70
C VAL A 299 24.93 32.10 19.78
N GLY A 300 25.49 31.08 19.13
CA GLY A 300 25.04 29.69 19.27
C GLY A 300 25.14 29.18 20.70
N SER A 301 26.23 29.53 21.41
CA SER A 301 26.43 29.17 22.82
C SER A 301 25.45 29.89 23.75
N PHE A 302 25.04 31.12 23.39
CA PHE A 302 24.06 31.91 24.13
C PHE A 302 22.63 31.39 23.93
N THR A 303 22.25 31.06 22.69
CA THR A 303 20.88 30.62 22.33
C THR A 303 20.61 29.14 22.62
N LYS A 304 21.66 28.30 22.75
CA LYS A 304 21.61 26.87 23.10
C LYS A 304 20.53 26.05 22.40
N HIS A 305 20.21 26.36 21.14
CA HIS A 305 19.14 25.72 20.34
C HIS A 305 17.70 25.91 20.86
N ILE A 306 17.51 26.81 21.82
CA ILE A 306 16.25 27.05 22.49
C ILE A 306 15.59 28.33 21.99
N SER A 307 16.39 29.31 21.59
CA SER A 307 15.93 30.60 21.10
C SER A 307 16.17 30.78 19.60
N LEU A 308 15.43 31.71 18.99
CA LEU A 308 15.55 32.01 17.56
C LEU A 308 16.88 32.71 17.26
N MET A 309 17.62 32.17 16.30
CA MET A 309 18.84 32.77 15.76
C MET A 309 18.71 32.91 14.25
N ILE A 310 18.94 34.12 13.73
CA ILE A 310 18.92 34.43 12.30
C ILE A 310 20.28 34.99 11.91
N CYS A 311 20.96 34.37 10.95
CA CYS A 311 22.20 34.88 10.37
C CYS A 311 21.88 35.75 9.16
N GLY A 312 22.09 37.06 9.29
CA GLY A 312 21.90 38.05 8.24
C GLY A 312 23.18 38.23 7.42
N ASP A 313 23.03 38.19 6.09
CA ASP A 313 24.08 38.47 5.12
C ASP A 313 23.62 39.59 4.18
N ILE A 314 24.37 40.68 4.09
CA ILE A 314 24.04 41.82 3.22
C ILE A 314 24.92 41.69 1.98
N ILE A 315 24.29 41.43 0.84
CA ILE A 315 24.94 41.26 -0.45
C ILE A 315 24.84 42.58 -1.20
N LEU A 316 25.99 43.21 -1.44
CA LEU A 316 26.11 44.39 -2.29
C LEU A 316 26.00 44.00 -3.77
N GLU A 317 25.48 44.91 -4.60
CA GLU A 317 25.16 44.64 -6.00
C GLU A 317 26.36 44.17 -6.85
N LEU A 318 27.58 44.62 -6.53
CA LEU A 318 28.83 44.16 -7.16
C LEU A 318 29.09 42.65 -6.93
N ASP A 319 28.81 42.16 -5.72
CA ASP A 319 29.09 40.78 -5.30
C ASP A 319 28.02 39.78 -5.80
N ARG A 320 26.92 40.28 -6.35
CA ARG A 320 25.84 39.45 -6.89
C ARG A 320 26.25 38.71 -8.17
N LYS A 321 27.12 39.31 -8.99
CA LYS A 321 27.58 38.72 -10.27
C LYS A 321 28.60 37.60 -10.08
N THR A 322 29.34 37.62 -8.97
CA THR A 322 30.40 36.65 -8.66
C THR A 322 29.91 35.47 -7.83
N ARG A 323 28.71 35.56 -7.26
CA ARG A 323 28.19 34.54 -6.33
C ARG A 323 27.47 33.40 -7.06
N PRO A 324 27.82 32.13 -6.79
CA PRO A 324 27.11 30.99 -7.37
C PRO A 324 25.68 30.90 -6.82
N GLN A 325 24.72 30.50 -7.67
CA GLN A 325 23.31 30.34 -7.30
C GLN A 325 23.11 29.38 -6.11
N ASP A 326 24.00 28.40 -5.94
CA ASP A 326 23.96 27.41 -4.84
C ASP A 326 24.66 27.86 -3.54
N ALA A 327 25.15 29.11 -3.48
CA ALA A 327 25.90 29.60 -2.31
C ALA A 327 25.08 29.50 -1.02
N THR A 328 23.80 29.87 -1.06
CA THR A 328 22.87 29.79 0.08
C THR A 328 22.76 28.38 0.63
N ASP A 329 22.55 27.40 -0.24
CA ASP A 329 22.46 25.98 0.12
C ASP A 329 23.76 25.46 0.72
N SER A 330 24.91 25.88 0.19
CA SER A 330 26.23 25.49 0.71
C SER A 330 26.47 26.01 2.13
N LEU A 331 26.04 27.24 2.41
CA LEU A 331 26.18 27.89 3.71
C LEU A 331 25.22 27.27 4.75
N VAL A 332 23.98 26.99 4.37
CA VAL A 332 23.03 26.26 5.23
C VAL A 332 23.56 24.85 5.56
N LYS A 333 24.13 24.13 4.58
CA LYS A 333 24.78 22.83 4.81
C LYS A 333 25.97 22.96 5.77
N TRP A 334 26.77 24.01 5.64
CA TRP A 334 27.90 24.27 6.54
C TRP A 334 27.42 24.49 7.98
N MET A 335 26.38 25.30 8.21
CA MET A 335 25.80 25.51 9.54
C MET A 335 25.22 24.22 10.12
N ASN A 336 24.49 23.46 9.32
CA ASN A 336 23.92 22.17 9.72
C ASN A 336 25.01 21.16 10.12
N LYS A 337 26.15 21.13 9.40
CA LYS A 337 27.32 20.29 9.74
C LYS A 337 27.89 20.64 11.12
N ARG A 338 27.86 21.92 11.50
CA ARG A 338 28.30 22.41 12.82
C ARG A 338 27.20 22.35 13.89
N LYS A 339 26.03 21.78 13.57
CA LYS A 339 24.85 21.68 14.44
C LYS A 339 24.30 23.03 14.90
N VAL A 340 24.57 24.12 14.18
CA VAL A 340 24.01 25.43 14.49
C VAL A 340 22.57 25.48 13.99
N ARG A 341 21.61 25.64 14.91
CA ARG A 341 20.17 25.77 14.57
C ARG A 341 19.84 27.24 14.34
N SER A 342 20.11 27.73 13.13
CA SER A 342 19.81 29.10 12.74
C SER A 342 19.23 29.17 11.32
N PHE A 343 18.38 30.17 11.09
CA PHE A 343 17.98 30.54 9.73
C PHE A 343 19.07 31.39 9.09
N TYR A 344 19.20 31.33 7.76
CA TYR A 344 20.11 32.18 7.00
C TYR A 344 19.33 33.00 5.99
N THR A 345 19.48 34.32 6.07
CA THR A 345 18.73 35.28 5.27
C THR A 345 19.69 36.20 4.53
N PRO A 346 19.94 35.94 3.23
CA PRO A 346 20.64 36.88 2.38
C PRO A 346 19.71 38.03 2.00
N LEU A 347 20.11 39.26 2.30
CA LEU A 347 19.45 40.50 1.92
C LEU A 347 20.31 41.17 0.85
N SER A 348 19.71 41.60 -0.25
CA SER A 348 20.40 42.42 -1.24
C SER A 348 20.13 43.89 -0.94
N ALA A 349 21.18 44.70 -0.90
CA ALA A 349 21.13 46.13 -0.65
C ALA A 349 21.72 46.92 -1.82
#